data_AF-A0A971W2C4-F1
#
_entry.id   AF-A0A971W2C4-F1
#
_cell.length_a   1.000
_cell.length_b   1.000
_cell.length_c   1.000
_cell.angle_alpha   90.00
_cell.angle_beta   90.00
_cell.angle_gamma   90.00
#
_symmetry.space_group_name_H-M   'P 1'
#
loop_
_entity.id
_entity.type
_entity.pdbx_description
1 polymer ?
#
loop_
_entity_poly.entity_id
_entity_poly.type
_entity_poly.pdbx_seq_one_letter_code
_entity_poly.pdbx_strand_id
1 'polypeptide(L)'
;MQNTPAMGKVTSAIPGTSPTFLIKVVYAENFSIQGYIRWIEEGKSVPFRSYMEMLHLIQEGLYHSRHETGRLRSWDLGEEDVENGKGHSGAL
;
A
#
# COMPACT_ATOMS: atom_id res chain seq x y z
N MET A 1 13.76 -26.34 21.88
CA MET A 1 12.30 -26.14 21.70
C MET A 1 12.10 -24.69 21.30
N GLN A 2 11.92 -24.38 20.01
CA GLN A 2 11.67 -23.01 19.57
C GLN A 2 10.15 -22.80 19.60
N ASN A 3 9.68 -22.00 20.55
CA ASN A 3 8.27 -21.63 20.65
C ASN A 3 7.94 -20.63 19.54
N THR A 4 7.30 -21.10 18.47
CA THR A 4 6.64 -20.22 17.49
C THR A 4 5.36 -19.70 18.15
N PRO A 5 5.23 -18.41 18.47
CA PRO A 5 3.98 -17.90 19.00
C PRO A 5 2.92 -18.02 17.89
N ALA A 6 1.85 -18.76 18.17
CA ALA A 6 0.69 -18.84 17.31
C ALA A 6 0.08 -17.43 17.20
N MET A 7 0.31 -16.78 16.07
CA MET A 7 -0.29 -15.49 15.74
C MET A 7 -1.80 -15.71 15.63
N GLY A 8 -2.58 -15.18 16.59
CA GLY A 8 -4.04 -15.24 16.54
C GLY A 8 -4.57 -14.70 15.21
N LYS A 9 -5.74 -15.19 14.76
CA LYS A 9 -6.37 -14.74 13.51
C LYS A 9 -6.45 -13.21 13.50
N VAL A 10 -5.70 -12.57 12.60
CA VAL A 10 -5.76 -11.11 12.41
C VAL A 10 -7.04 -10.81 11.63
N THR A 11 -8.12 -10.52 12.34
CA THR A 11 -9.37 -10.05 11.74
C THR A 11 -9.31 -8.54 11.62
N SER A 12 -9.42 -8.03 10.39
CA SER A 12 -9.62 -6.59 10.17
C SER A 12 -10.98 -6.17 10.76
N ALA A 13 -11.07 -4.95 11.28
CA ALA A 13 -12.33 -4.41 11.78
C ALA A 13 -13.33 -4.07 10.63
N ILE A 14 -12.86 -4.08 9.39
CA ILE A 14 -13.66 -3.73 8.21
C ILE A 14 -14.08 -5.02 7.50
N PRO A 15 -15.39 -5.35 7.47
CA PRO A 15 -15.90 -6.53 6.79
C PRO A 15 -15.43 -6.58 5.33
N GLY A 16 -14.95 -7.74 4.89
CA GLY A 16 -14.50 -7.97 3.52
C GLY A 16 -13.09 -7.50 3.18
N THR A 17 -12.34 -6.95 4.14
CA THR A 17 -10.91 -6.62 3.93
C THR A 17 -10.02 -7.64 4.62
N SER A 18 -8.99 -8.15 3.96
CA SER A 18 -7.94 -8.95 4.59
C SER A 18 -6.68 -8.08 4.72
N PRO A 19 -5.97 -8.15 5.86
CA PRO A 19 -4.71 -7.43 5.99
C PRO A 19 -3.65 -8.04 5.06
N THR A 20 -2.92 -7.19 4.33
CA THR A 20 -1.81 -7.61 3.46
C THR A 20 -0.48 -7.70 4.22
N PHE A 21 -0.23 -6.74 5.11
CA PHE A 21 1.01 -6.64 5.87
C PHE A 21 0.77 -6.61 7.37
N LEU A 22 1.67 -7.24 8.12
CA LEU A 22 1.80 -7.14 9.57
C LEU A 22 3.12 -6.41 9.88
N ILE A 23 3.04 -5.30 10.62
CA ILE A 23 4.20 -4.48 10.98
C ILE A 23 4.42 -4.55 12.49
N LYS A 24 5.64 -4.88 12.90
CA LYS A 24 6.10 -4.81 14.29
C LYS A 24 7.15 -3.72 14.42
N VAL A 25 6.81 -2.62 15.08
CA VAL A 25 7.77 -1.57 15.44
C VAL A 25 8.54 -2.02 16.68
N VAL A 26 9.87 -1.90 16.62
CA VAL A 26 10.79 -2.23 17.72
C VAL A 26 11.39 -0.96 18.31
N TYR A 27 11.72 0.02 17.47
CA TYR A 27 12.25 1.32 17.89
C TYR A 27 11.51 2.46 17.18
N ALA A 28 11.27 3.55 17.92
CA ALA A 28 10.65 4.77 17.42
C ALA A 28 11.35 5.98 18.05
N GLU A 29 12.42 6.45 17.42
CA GLU A 29 13.31 7.49 17.94
C GLU A 29 13.82 8.36 16.77
N ASN A 30 14.26 9.59 17.06
CA ASN A 30 14.84 10.50 16.07
C ASN A 30 14.01 10.66 14.79
N PHE A 31 12.67 10.77 14.95
CA PHE A 31 11.73 10.87 13.82
C PHE A 31 11.79 9.70 12.83
N SER A 32 12.24 8.53 13.27
CA SER A 32 12.31 7.31 12.47
C SER A 32 11.74 6.11 13.23
N ILE A 33 11.35 5.08 12.49
CA ILE A 33 10.92 3.80 13.04
C ILE A 33 11.76 2.66 12.46
N GLN A 34 11.97 1.64 13.27
CA GLN A 34 12.67 0.41 12.89
C GLN A 34 11.89 -0.79 13.38
N GLY A 35 11.99 -1.91 12.68
CA GLY A 35 11.25 -3.09 13.05
C GLY A 35 11.20 -4.15 11.96
N TYR A 36 10.09 -4.86 11.89
CA TYR A 36 9.86 -5.95 10.95
C TYR A 36 8.54 -5.75 10.23
N ILE A 37 8.54 -6.00 8.92
CA ILE A 37 7.34 -6.13 8.11
C ILE A 37 7.20 -7.60 7.71
N ARG A 38 5.97 -8.12 7.74
CA ARG A 38 5.62 -9.44 7.23
C ARG A 38 4.52 -9.29 6.19
N TRP A 39 4.75 -9.82 4.99
CA TRP A 39 3.69 -10.02 4.00
C TRP A 39 2.92 -11.28 4.39
N ILE A 40 1.62 -11.12 4.64
CA ILE A 40 0.78 -12.18 5.21
C ILE A 40 0.57 -13.33 4.21
N GLU A 41 0.35 -13.02 2.93
CA GLU A 41 0.11 -14.02 1.88
C GLU A 41 1.35 -14.86 1.59
N GLU A 42 2.52 -14.21 1.50
CA GLU A 42 3.80 -14.88 1.21
C GLU A 42 4.45 -15.49 2.47
N GLY A 43 3.99 -15.10 3.66
CA GLY A 43 4.59 -15.50 4.94
C GLY A 43 6.01 -14.96 5.18
N LYS A 44 6.55 -14.13 4.27
CA LYS A 44 7.91 -13.57 4.33
C LYS A 44 7.98 -12.41 5.32
N SER A 45 9.01 -12.41 6.16
CA SER A 45 9.30 -11.33 7.10
C SER A 45 10.69 -10.74 6.84
N VAL A 46 10.76 -9.41 6.78
CA VAL A 46 12.00 -8.66 6.49
C VAL A 46 12.15 -7.52 7.51
N PRO A 47 13.36 -7.28 8.05
CA PRO A 47 13.59 -6.11 8.89
C PRO A 47 13.63 -4.82 8.06
N PHE A 48 13.22 -3.71 8.66
CA PHE A 48 13.42 -2.36 8.12
C PHE A 48 14.15 -1.50 9.16
N ARG A 49 15.05 -0.64 8.68
CA ARG A 49 15.92 0.26 9.47
C ARG A 49 15.47 1.72 9.42
N SER A 50 14.45 2.02 8.61
CA SER A 50 13.84 3.34 8.55
C SER A 50 12.39 3.28 8.06
N TYR A 51 11.67 4.38 8.29
CA TYR A 51 10.34 4.58 7.72
C TYR A 51 10.34 4.47 6.18
N MET A 52 11.33 5.05 5.51
CA MET A 52 11.42 5.01 4.04
C MET A 52 11.67 3.61 3.52
N GLU A 53 12.53 2.83 4.18
CA GLU A 53 12.76 1.43 3.81
C GLU A 53 11.49 0.59 3.98
N MET A 54 10.72 0.82 5.05
CA MET A 54 9.41 0.19 5.24
C MET A 54 8.45 0.51 4.07
N LEU A 55 8.36 1.78 3.66
CA LEU A 55 7.52 2.18 2.52
C LEU A 55 7.96 1.51 1.20
N HIS A 56 9.27 1.40 0.97
CA HIS A 56 9.79 0.71 -0.22
C HIS A 56 9.42 -0.79 -0.21
N LEU A 57 9.52 -1.45 0.94
CA LEU A 57 9.10 -2.85 1.09
C LEU A 57 7.60 -3.04 0.87
N ILE A 58 6.77 -2.09 1.35
CA ILE A 58 5.32 -2.10 1.08
C ILE A 58 5.06 -1.95 -0.42
N GLN A 59 5.71 -0.97 -1.05
CA GLN A 59 5.57 -0.71 -2.48
C GLN A 59 5.99 -1.93 -3.30
N GLU A 60 7.15 -2.53 -3.00
CA GLU A 60 7.63 -3.77 -3.61
C GLU A 60 6.62 -4.90 -3.45
N GLY A 61 6.13 -5.16 -2.23
CA GLY A 61 5.14 -6.20 -1.97
C GLY A 61 3.83 -5.98 -2.73
N LEU A 62 3.35 -4.74 -2.82
CA LEU A 62 2.15 -4.39 -3.57
C LEU A 62 2.31 -4.64 -5.07
N TYR A 63 3.45 -4.23 -5.66
CA TYR A 63 3.78 -4.50 -7.06
C TYR A 63 3.82 -6.00 -7.37
N HIS A 64 4.37 -6.81 -6.45
CA HIS A 64 4.40 -8.27 -6.62
C HIS A 64 3.02 -8.92 -6.40
N SER A 65 2.15 -8.36 -5.55
CA SER A 65 0.86 -8.97 -5.20
C SER A 65 -0.24 -8.79 -6.25
N ARG A 66 -0.22 -7.72 -7.07
CA ARG A 66 -1.29 -7.49 -8.06
C ARG A 66 -0.98 -6.43 -9.12
N HIS A 67 -1.36 -6.76 -10.35
CA HIS A 67 -1.67 -5.84 -11.47
C HIS A 67 -2.87 -4.89 -11.19
N GLU A 68 -3.40 -4.91 -9.96
CA GLU A 68 -4.69 -4.36 -9.53
C GLU A 68 -4.60 -3.78 -8.10
N THR A 69 -3.46 -3.21 -7.71
CA THR A 69 -3.51 -2.19 -6.65
C THR A 69 -3.92 -0.90 -7.33
N GLY A 70 -5.24 -0.69 -7.47
CA GLY A 70 -5.82 0.50 -8.05
C GLY A 70 -5.03 1.72 -7.61
N ARG A 71 -4.45 2.42 -8.60
CA ARG A 71 -3.63 3.63 -8.51
C ARG A 71 -3.65 4.21 -7.10
N LEU A 72 -2.60 3.95 -6.32
CA LEU A 72 -2.31 4.65 -5.05
C LEU A 72 -2.73 6.10 -5.26
N ARG A 73 -3.72 6.56 -4.46
CA ARG A 73 -4.51 7.79 -4.69
C ARG A 73 -3.69 8.84 -5.44
N SER A 74 -3.98 9.02 -6.73
CA SER A 74 -3.30 10.01 -7.55
C SER A 74 -3.77 11.38 -7.14
N TRP A 75 -2.86 12.34 -7.06
CA TRP A 75 -3.21 13.76 -6.97
C TRP A 75 -3.62 14.32 -8.33
N ASP A 76 -4.33 13.54 -9.16
CA ASP A 76 -4.90 14.03 -10.43
C ASP A 76 -6.01 15.02 -10.06
N LEU A 77 -5.58 16.25 -9.79
CA LEU A 77 -6.36 17.46 -9.85
C LEU A 77 -6.91 17.50 -11.27
N GLY A 78 -8.21 17.29 -11.42
CA GLY A 78 -8.86 17.27 -12.71
C GLY A 78 -8.44 18.48 -13.54
N GLU A 79 -7.94 18.24 -14.74
CA GLU A 79 -7.88 19.29 -15.75
C GLU A 79 -9.33 19.70 -16.01
N GLU A 80 -9.65 20.94 -15.67
CA GLU A 80 -10.94 21.56 -15.92
C GLU A 80 -11.28 21.42 -17.41
N ASP A 81 -12.47 20.91 -17.70
CA ASP A 81 -13.04 20.86 -19.04
C ASP A 81 -13.08 22.29 -19.62
N VAL A 82 -12.08 22.66 -20.43
CA VAL A 82 -12.19 23.82 -21.31
C VAL A 82 -13.06 23.42 -22.49
N GLU A 83 -14.37 23.48 -22.26
CA GLU A 83 -15.37 23.53 -23.31
C GLU A 83 -15.13 24.81 -24.13
N ASN A 84 -14.61 24.68 -25.36
CA ASN A 84 -14.79 25.74 -26.35
C ASN A 84 -14.85 25.21 -27.79
N GLY A 85 -16.03 25.37 -28.40
CA GLY A 85 -16.15 25.61 -29.84
C GLY A 85 -16.46 24.41 -30.73
N LYS A 86 -17.71 23.91 -30.67
CA LYS A 86 -18.30 23.10 -31.75
C LYS A 86 -18.14 23.81 -33.10
N GLY A 87 -17.40 23.19 -34.01
CA GLY A 87 -17.55 23.43 -35.45
C GLY A 87 -18.96 23.03 -35.90
N HIS A 88 -19.71 23.99 -36.43
CA HIS A 88 -20.81 23.70 -37.35
C HIS A 88 -20.31 23.96 -38.77
N SER A 89 -19.93 22.89 -39.46
CA SER A 89 -19.91 22.84 -40.91
C SER A 89 -21.12 22.01 -41.34
N GLY A 90 -21.96 22.55 -42.20
CA GLY A 90 -23.10 21.83 -42.74
C GLY A 90 -24.06 22.70 -43.56
N ALA A 91 -23.98 22.51 -44.88
CA ALA A 91 -25.00 22.72 -45.91
C ALA A 91 -25.42 24.17 -46.24
N LEU A 92 -25.01 24.65 -47.42
CA LEU A 92 -25.80 24.66 -48.65
C LEU A 92 -24.88 24.75 -49.88
#